data_AF-A0A8F2VXR4-F1
#
_entry.id   AF-A0A8F2VXR4-F1
#
_cell.length_a   1.000
_cell.length_b   1.000
_cell.length_c   1.000
_cell.angle_alpha   90.00
_cell.angle_beta   90.00
_cell.angle_gamma   90.00
#
_symmetry.space_group_name_H-M   'P 1'
#
loop_
_entity.id
_entity.type
_entity.pdbx_description
1 polymer ?
#
loop_
_entity_poly.entity_id
_entity_poly.type
_entity_poly.pdbx_seq_one_letter_code
_entity_poly.pdbx_strand_id
1 'polypeptide(L)'
;MSGMWVIGYGSLIFKPPPLYQYRVTGTLKGYIRRFWQSSSDHRGTPESPGRVVTLMSLKDLKSHSRFHNDLCTYELNPKLGESNVATDSVADLPASALANDIHDVQHKIDTLQEDDLKVWGVAYYVAPEHVDEMKAYLDVREQDGYTLHKVKFHVHSIPEDAKRIMREIPRDEAGDLFIESFIYIGTIDNESFVGPESVEDTAAIIKSSHGPSGPNFEYLNELTKAVRALDPDCRSRDFYLEDLVALATP
;
A
#
# COMPACT_ATOMS: atom_id res chain seq x y z
N MET A 1 -2.13 -9.59 -29.45
CA MET A 1 -2.62 -8.79 -28.31
C MET A 1 -1.41 -8.43 -27.46
N SER A 2 -1.35 -7.25 -26.86
CA SER A 2 -0.27 -6.88 -25.93
C SER A 2 -0.56 -7.45 -24.54
N GLY A 3 0.48 -7.86 -23.81
CA GLY A 3 0.34 -8.25 -22.40
C GLY A 3 -0.11 -7.07 -21.53
N MET A 4 -0.39 -7.36 -20.26
CA MET A 4 -0.90 -6.38 -19.30
C MET A 4 -0.06 -6.39 -18.03
N TRP A 5 0.13 -5.22 -17.41
CA TRP A 5 0.69 -5.12 -16.08
C TRP A 5 -0.42 -4.91 -15.04
N VAL A 6 -0.31 -5.56 -13.88
CA VAL A 6 -1.23 -5.35 -12.75
C VAL A 6 -0.42 -4.89 -11.55
N ILE A 7 -0.77 -3.74 -11.01
CA ILE A 7 -0.08 -3.14 -9.87
C ILE A 7 -0.74 -3.61 -8.57
N GLY A 8 0.08 -4.06 -7.62
CA GLY A 8 -0.34 -4.46 -6.29
C GLY A 8 0.30 -3.59 -5.21
N TYR A 9 -0.51 -3.06 -4.31
CA TYR A 9 -0.07 -2.30 -3.13
C TYR A 9 -0.61 -2.87 -1.81
N GLY A 10 -1.55 -3.81 -1.85
CA GLY A 10 -2.11 -4.46 -0.66
C GLY A 10 -1.76 -5.94 -0.64
N SER A 11 -2.79 -6.78 -0.48
CA SER A 11 -2.67 -8.23 -0.43
C SER A 11 -1.90 -8.82 -1.62
N LEU A 12 -1.98 -8.22 -2.82
CA LEU A 12 -1.24 -8.65 -4.01
C LEU A 12 0.29 -8.65 -3.82
N ILE A 13 0.84 -7.94 -2.83
CA ILE A 13 2.28 -7.97 -2.53
C ILE A 13 2.70 -9.34 -1.98
N PHE A 14 1.90 -9.95 -1.09
CA PHE A 14 2.20 -11.22 -0.39
C PHE A 14 1.32 -12.41 -0.78
N LYS A 15 0.21 -12.15 -1.49
CA LYS A 15 -0.65 -13.13 -2.15
C LYS A 15 -0.73 -12.79 -3.64
N PRO A 16 0.30 -13.14 -4.45
CA PRO A 16 0.33 -12.85 -5.87
C PRO A 16 -0.92 -13.38 -6.60
N PRO A 17 -1.33 -12.76 -7.71
CA PRO A 17 -2.39 -13.33 -8.54
C PRO A 17 -1.89 -14.61 -9.25
N PRO A 18 -2.76 -15.49 -9.76
CA PRO A 18 -2.33 -16.62 -10.59
C PRO A 18 -1.83 -16.11 -11.96
N LEU A 19 -1.17 -16.96 -12.76
CA LEU A 19 -0.89 -16.70 -14.19
C LEU A 19 -0.01 -15.48 -14.55
N TYR A 20 0.64 -14.82 -13.58
CA TYR A 20 1.66 -13.83 -13.91
C TYR A 20 2.94 -14.51 -14.39
N GLN A 21 3.66 -13.85 -15.28
CA GLN A 21 4.94 -14.32 -15.82
C GLN A 21 6.12 -13.62 -15.15
N TYR A 22 6.01 -12.31 -14.89
CA TYR A 22 7.06 -11.53 -14.24
C TYR A 22 6.50 -10.72 -13.08
N ARG A 23 7.34 -10.47 -12.07
CA ARG A 23 7.05 -9.60 -10.93
C ARG A 23 8.20 -8.61 -10.77
N VAL A 24 7.89 -7.33 -10.71
CA VAL A 24 8.86 -6.27 -10.40
C VAL A 24 8.46 -5.51 -9.14
N THR A 25 9.44 -4.93 -8.45
CA THR A 25 9.19 -4.00 -7.34
C THR A 25 9.41 -2.57 -7.81
N GLY A 26 8.72 -1.64 -7.15
CA GLY A 26 8.70 -0.25 -7.58
C GLY A 26 7.86 0.63 -6.67
N THR A 27 7.66 1.88 -7.07
CA THR A 27 6.88 2.87 -6.30
C THR A 27 5.84 3.59 -7.13
N LEU A 28 4.69 3.82 -6.52
CA LEU A 28 3.71 4.81 -6.93
C LEU A 28 4.09 6.15 -6.33
N LYS A 29 4.20 7.20 -7.16
CA LYS A 29 4.45 8.58 -6.71
C LYS A 29 3.14 9.35 -6.61
N GLY A 30 3.03 10.28 -5.67
CA GLY A 30 1.84 11.08 -5.44
C GLY A 30 0.70 10.33 -4.75
N TYR A 31 1.00 9.22 -4.07
CA TYR A 31 0.01 8.45 -3.33
C TYR A 31 0.45 8.22 -1.89
N ILE A 32 -0.53 8.07 -0.99
CA ILE A 32 -0.34 7.46 0.32
C ILE A 32 -1.15 6.17 0.40
N ARG A 33 -0.70 5.25 1.25
CA ARG A 33 -1.45 4.04 1.62
C ARG A 33 -2.07 4.22 3.00
N ARG A 34 -3.35 3.90 3.14
CA ARG A 34 -4.06 3.95 4.41
C ARG A 34 -5.03 2.78 4.56
N PHE A 35 -5.21 2.29 5.78
CA PHE A 35 -6.23 1.31 6.17
C PHE A 35 -7.62 1.98 6.28
N TRP A 36 -7.98 2.80 5.29
CA TRP A 36 -9.22 3.58 5.27
C TRP A 36 -10.33 2.95 4.42
N GLN A 37 -10.20 1.66 4.14
CA GLN A 37 -11.21 0.88 3.47
C GLN A 37 -11.79 -0.13 4.46
N SER A 38 -13.10 -0.07 4.68
CA SER A 38 -13.87 -1.08 5.42
C SER A 38 -13.82 -2.42 4.68
N SER A 39 -13.66 -3.53 5.42
CA SER A 39 -13.79 -4.88 4.87
C SER A 39 -14.84 -5.67 5.64
N SER A 40 -15.93 -6.00 4.96
CA SER A 40 -17.08 -6.70 5.54
C SER A 40 -17.13 -8.19 5.20
N ASP A 41 -16.29 -8.62 4.27
CA ASP A 41 -16.34 -9.91 3.56
C ASP A 41 -15.05 -10.75 3.70
N HIS A 42 -13.92 -10.10 3.98
CA HIS A 42 -12.61 -10.74 4.09
C HIS A 42 -12.02 -10.66 5.50
N ARG A 43 -11.77 -9.45 6.01
CA ARG A 43 -11.05 -9.22 7.27
C ARG A 43 -11.94 -8.73 8.41
N GLY A 44 -13.23 -8.63 8.16
CA GLY A 44 -14.27 -8.43 9.15
C GLY A 44 -15.56 -9.13 8.75
N THR A 45 -16.66 -8.63 9.28
CA THR A 45 -18.03 -9.06 9.02
C THR A 45 -18.90 -7.84 8.75
N PRO A 46 -20.12 -7.98 8.20
CA PRO A 46 -21.04 -6.85 8.05
C PRO A 46 -21.35 -6.13 9.39
N GLU A 47 -21.43 -6.87 10.49
CA GLU A 47 -21.71 -6.34 11.83
C GLU A 47 -20.48 -5.73 12.51
N SER A 48 -19.29 -6.24 12.20
CA SER A 48 -18.01 -5.78 12.74
C SER A 48 -16.97 -5.74 11.61
N PRO A 49 -17.02 -4.68 10.77
CA PRO A 49 -16.13 -4.58 9.62
C PRO A 49 -14.70 -4.33 10.05
N GLY A 50 -13.77 -4.95 9.31
CA GLY A 50 -12.35 -4.72 9.46
C GLY A 50 -11.89 -3.46 8.72
N ARG A 51 -10.58 -3.33 8.61
CA ARG A 51 -9.87 -2.33 7.82
C ARG A 51 -8.88 -3.02 6.88
N VAL A 52 -8.88 -2.60 5.62
CA VAL A 52 -7.91 -3.00 4.60
C VAL A 52 -7.36 -1.76 3.88
N VAL A 53 -6.30 -1.93 3.10
CA VAL A 53 -5.62 -0.77 2.50
C VAL A 53 -6.32 -0.25 1.26
N THR A 54 -6.38 1.06 1.15
CA THR A 54 -6.62 1.78 -0.11
C THR A 54 -5.49 2.78 -0.38
N LEU A 55 -5.53 3.40 -1.56
CA LEU A 55 -4.64 4.48 -1.97
C LEU A 55 -5.39 5.79 -2.06
N MET A 56 -4.71 6.85 -1.63
CA MET A 56 -5.18 8.21 -1.74
C MET A 56 -4.20 8.99 -2.59
N SER A 57 -4.68 9.59 -3.68
CA SER A 57 -3.82 10.44 -4.52
C SER A 57 -3.62 11.81 -3.88
N LEU A 58 -2.50 12.47 -4.18
CA LEU A 58 -2.24 13.85 -3.77
C LEU A 58 -3.34 14.81 -4.25
N LYS A 59 -3.88 14.56 -5.45
CA LYS A 59 -5.01 15.32 -5.98
C LYS A 59 -6.24 15.19 -5.08
N ASP A 60 -6.53 13.97 -4.63
CA ASP A 60 -7.66 13.71 -3.76
C ASP A 60 -7.48 14.37 -2.40
N LEU A 61 -6.27 14.27 -1.82
CA LEU A 61 -5.90 14.94 -0.57
C LEU A 61 -6.08 16.46 -0.66
N LYS A 62 -5.68 17.08 -1.79
CA LYS A 62 -5.78 18.53 -2.02
C LYS A 62 -7.20 19.02 -2.27
N SER A 63 -8.03 18.22 -2.92
CA SER A 63 -9.33 18.67 -3.44
C SER A 63 -10.51 18.35 -2.53
N HIS A 64 -10.40 17.35 -1.67
CA HIS A 64 -11.50 16.94 -0.81
C HIS A 64 -11.46 17.64 0.55
N SER A 65 -12.56 18.33 0.89
CA SER A 65 -12.72 19.06 2.15
C SER A 65 -12.63 18.19 3.40
N ARG A 66 -12.72 16.86 3.28
CA ARG A 66 -12.53 15.90 4.39
C ARG A 66 -11.11 15.92 4.93
N PHE A 67 -10.12 16.31 4.12
CA PHE A 67 -8.74 16.50 4.55
C PHE A 67 -8.59 18.00 4.81
N HIS A 68 -8.49 18.40 6.08
CA HIS A 68 -8.45 19.80 6.52
C HIS A 68 -7.12 20.52 6.19
N ASN A 69 -6.56 20.25 5.01
CA ASN A 69 -5.24 20.69 4.55
C ASN A 69 -4.06 20.15 5.38
N ASP A 70 -4.32 19.29 6.35
CA ASP A 70 -3.32 18.61 7.17
C ASP A 70 -3.36 17.11 6.86
N LEU A 71 -2.20 16.57 6.49
CA LEU A 71 -1.97 15.13 6.44
C LEU A 71 -1.18 14.75 7.70
N CYS A 72 -1.81 13.99 8.60
CA CYS A 72 -1.08 13.35 9.69
C CYS A 72 -0.28 12.18 9.11
N THR A 73 1.04 12.31 9.17
CA THR A 73 1.96 11.18 9.17
C THR A 73 2.26 10.83 10.62
N TYR A 74 2.48 9.54 10.87
CA TYR A 74 2.74 9.01 12.19
C TYR A 74 4.21 8.64 12.21
N GLU A 75 4.95 9.20 13.17
CA GLU A 75 6.34 8.86 13.40
C GLU A 75 6.49 8.30 14.82
N LEU A 76 6.76 7.00 14.92
CA LEU A 76 7.36 6.44 16.13
C LEU A 76 8.78 6.98 16.31
N ASN A 77 8.95 7.84 17.31
CA ASN A 77 10.23 8.34 17.82
C ASN A 77 11.03 9.24 16.83
N PRO A 78 10.84 10.57 16.86
CA PRO A 78 11.52 11.53 15.98
C PRO A 78 13.05 11.59 16.15
N LYS A 79 13.62 10.88 17.15
CA LYS A 79 15.08 10.73 17.30
C LYS A 79 15.67 9.64 16.39
N LEU A 80 14.85 8.78 15.80
CA LEU A 80 15.30 7.81 14.79
C LEU A 80 15.44 8.43 13.40
N GLY A 81 14.70 9.51 13.13
CA GLY A 81 14.78 10.28 11.89
C GLY A 81 14.51 9.47 10.61
N GLU A 82 14.37 10.16 9.49
CA GLU A 82 14.44 9.55 8.15
C GLU A 82 15.83 8.92 7.86
N SER A 83 16.80 9.14 8.75
CA SER A 83 18.18 8.71 8.60
C SER A 83 18.50 7.45 9.41
N ASN A 84 18.48 6.30 8.74
CA ASN A 84 19.35 5.15 8.99
C ASN A 84 19.58 4.77 10.47
N VAL A 85 18.78 3.85 11.00
CA VAL A 85 19.33 2.76 11.82
C VAL A 85 18.63 1.47 11.40
N ALA A 86 19.41 0.60 10.75
CA ALA A 86 19.09 -0.82 10.61
C ALA A 86 18.85 -1.39 12.01
N THR A 87 17.59 -1.48 12.41
CA THR A 87 17.15 -2.43 13.43
C THR A 87 16.44 -3.51 12.65
N ASP A 88 16.94 -4.75 12.72
CA ASP A 88 16.51 -5.87 11.87
C ASP A 88 15.00 -6.19 11.98
N SER A 89 14.32 -5.66 13.00
CA SER A 89 12.88 -5.66 13.13
C SER A 89 12.40 -4.58 14.11
N VAL A 90 11.27 -3.93 13.80
CA VAL A 90 10.52 -3.13 14.81
C VAL A 90 10.01 -4.04 15.94
N ALA A 91 9.84 -5.34 15.66
CA ALA A 91 9.45 -6.35 16.65
C ALA A 91 10.56 -6.69 17.66
N ASP A 92 11.81 -6.29 17.39
CA ASP A 92 12.95 -6.51 18.28
C ASP A 92 13.27 -5.27 19.15
N LEU A 93 12.50 -4.18 18.98
CA LEU A 93 12.63 -3.01 19.83
C LEU A 93 12.08 -3.33 21.23
N PRO A 94 12.81 -2.94 22.31
CA PRO A 94 12.31 -3.15 23.66
C PRO A 94 10.99 -2.40 23.84
N ALA A 95 10.07 -2.96 24.61
CA ALA A 95 8.76 -2.35 24.86
C ALA A 95 8.87 -0.87 25.29
N SER A 96 9.93 -0.49 26.00
CA SER A 96 10.21 0.90 26.41
C SER A 96 10.56 1.86 25.27
N ALA A 97 11.06 1.38 24.13
CA ALA A 97 11.33 2.15 22.92
C ALA A 97 10.08 2.30 22.04
N LEU A 98 9.12 1.36 22.15
CA LEU A 98 7.78 1.43 21.56
C LEU A 98 6.79 2.21 22.46
N ALA A 99 7.14 2.43 23.73
CA ALA A 99 6.19 2.86 24.75
C ALA A 99 5.91 4.36 24.83
N ASN A 100 6.56 5.24 24.07
CA ASN A 100 6.34 6.68 24.28
C ASN A 100 6.20 7.48 22.98
N ASP A 101 4.94 7.86 22.77
CA ASP A 101 4.37 8.89 21.90
C ASP A 101 4.57 8.70 20.39
N ILE A 102 3.53 8.19 19.73
CA ILE A 102 3.29 8.48 18.31
C ILE A 102 3.11 10.00 18.23
N HIS A 103 3.99 10.65 17.49
CA HIS A 103 3.87 12.07 17.23
C HIS A 103 3.15 12.25 15.89
N ASP A 104 2.02 12.94 15.93
CA ASP A 104 1.39 13.44 14.71
C ASP A 104 2.33 14.48 14.07
N VAL A 105 2.91 14.12 12.93
CA VAL A 105 3.62 15.06 12.08
C VAL A 105 2.61 15.57 11.05
N GLN A 106 2.17 16.82 11.24
CA GLN A 106 1.24 17.46 10.32
C GLN A 106 2.00 18.03 9.13
N HIS A 107 1.74 17.49 7.94
CA HIS A 107 2.18 18.07 6.69
C HIS A 107 1.06 18.89 6.06
N LYS A 108 1.37 20.11 5.65
CA LYS A 108 0.44 20.94 4.87
C LYS A 108 0.29 20.35 3.48
N ILE A 109 -0.89 19.79 3.20
CA ILE A 109 -1.19 19.10 1.95
C ILE A 109 -0.93 20.01 0.74
N ASP A 110 -1.27 21.29 0.83
CA ASP A 110 -1.03 22.28 -0.24
C ASP A 110 0.42 22.36 -0.70
N THR A 111 1.38 22.16 0.22
CA THR A 111 2.82 22.26 -0.06
C THR A 111 3.40 21.02 -0.72
N LEU A 112 2.74 19.87 -0.59
CA LEU A 112 3.21 18.59 -1.09
C LEU A 112 3.20 18.53 -2.64
N GLN A 113 4.22 17.91 -3.19
CA GLN A 113 4.37 17.53 -4.60
C GLN A 113 4.26 16.01 -4.74
N GLU A 114 4.09 15.50 -5.96
CA GLU A 114 3.96 14.06 -6.19
C GLU A 114 5.18 13.27 -5.72
N ASP A 115 6.38 13.84 -5.88
CA ASP A 115 7.64 13.21 -5.47
C ASP A 115 7.81 13.13 -3.94
N ASP A 116 7.03 13.88 -3.16
CA ASP A 116 7.07 13.84 -1.69
C ASP A 116 6.33 12.61 -1.13
N LEU A 117 5.44 12.01 -1.92
CA LEU A 117 4.59 10.89 -1.51
C LEU A 117 4.90 9.65 -2.33
N LYS A 118 5.34 8.58 -1.67
CA LYS A 118 5.72 7.33 -2.34
C LYS A 118 5.12 6.12 -1.64
N VAL A 119 4.56 5.21 -2.44
CA VAL A 119 4.06 3.92 -1.97
C VAL A 119 4.79 2.80 -2.69
N TRP A 120 5.50 1.97 -1.93
CA TRP A 120 6.19 0.79 -2.44
C TRP A 120 5.23 -0.35 -2.75
N GLY A 121 5.33 -0.95 -3.92
CA GLY A 121 4.47 -2.05 -4.32
C GLY A 121 5.16 -2.96 -5.32
N VAL A 122 4.32 -3.71 -6.03
CA VAL A 122 4.74 -4.65 -7.07
C VAL A 122 3.94 -4.43 -8.34
N ALA A 123 4.51 -4.80 -9.48
CA ALA A 123 3.75 -4.96 -10.72
C ALA A 123 3.97 -6.36 -11.28
N TYR A 124 2.88 -6.98 -11.73
CA TYR A 124 2.84 -8.32 -12.31
C TYR A 124 2.59 -8.23 -13.81
N TYR A 125 3.46 -8.82 -14.63
CA TYR A 125 3.22 -8.95 -16.06
C TYR A 125 2.37 -10.18 -16.33
N VAL A 126 1.37 -10.01 -17.19
CA VAL A 126 0.44 -11.04 -17.61
C VAL A 126 0.54 -11.16 -19.12
N ALA A 127 0.88 -12.36 -19.58
CA ALA A 127 0.99 -12.65 -21.00
C ALA A 127 -0.38 -12.47 -21.69
N PRO A 128 -0.42 -12.05 -22.97
CA PRO A 128 -1.67 -11.74 -23.68
C PRO A 128 -2.75 -12.82 -23.57
N GLU A 129 -2.36 -14.09 -23.58
CA GLU A 129 -3.24 -15.26 -23.47
C GLU A 129 -3.93 -15.43 -22.12
N HIS A 130 -3.45 -14.77 -21.06
CA HIS A 130 -3.98 -14.87 -19.69
C HIS A 130 -4.65 -13.57 -19.21
N VAL A 131 -4.69 -12.51 -20.03
CA VAL A 131 -5.20 -11.20 -19.62
C VAL A 131 -6.67 -11.26 -19.18
N ASP A 132 -7.53 -11.94 -19.94
CA ASP A 132 -8.96 -11.99 -19.65
C ASP A 132 -9.25 -12.81 -18.38
N GLU A 133 -8.55 -13.92 -18.19
CA GLU A 133 -8.65 -14.75 -16.98
C GLU A 133 -8.14 -14.00 -15.73
N MET A 134 -7.04 -13.25 -15.87
CA MET A 134 -6.54 -12.38 -14.81
C MET A 134 -7.55 -11.31 -14.41
N LYS A 135 -8.18 -10.63 -15.37
CA LYS A 135 -9.19 -9.60 -15.08
C LYS A 135 -10.38 -10.20 -14.33
N ALA A 136 -10.90 -11.33 -14.81
CA ALA A 136 -11.98 -12.03 -14.15
C ALA A 136 -11.63 -12.44 -12.70
N TYR A 137 -10.39 -12.89 -12.47
CA TYR A 137 -9.89 -13.19 -11.13
C TYR A 137 -9.86 -11.94 -10.23
N LEU A 138 -9.33 -10.81 -10.75
CA LEU A 138 -9.20 -9.58 -9.98
C LEU A 138 -10.56 -8.93 -9.69
N ASP A 139 -11.52 -9.00 -10.63
CA ASP A 139 -12.87 -8.47 -10.44
C ASP A 139 -13.63 -9.19 -9.30
N VAL A 140 -13.32 -10.47 -9.05
CA VAL A 140 -13.87 -11.22 -7.91
C VAL A 140 -13.10 -10.93 -6.62
N ARG A 141 -11.79 -10.70 -6.72
CA ARG A 141 -10.93 -10.49 -5.55
C ARG A 141 -11.05 -9.09 -4.96
N GLU A 142 -11.23 -8.09 -5.80
CA GLU A 142 -11.27 -6.67 -5.42
C GLU A 142 -12.74 -6.18 -5.41
N GLN A 143 -13.59 -6.93 -4.71
CA GLN A 143 -14.99 -6.57 -4.45
C GLN A 143 -15.08 -5.42 -3.41
N ASP A 144 -16.29 -5.01 -3.03
CA ASP A 144 -16.52 -3.92 -2.06
C ASP A 144 -16.05 -2.51 -2.51
N GLY A 145 -16.31 -2.19 -3.79
CA GLY A 145 -16.26 -0.83 -4.33
C GLY A 145 -14.88 -0.35 -4.79
N TYR A 146 -13.90 -1.24 -4.90
CA TYR A 146 -12.68 -0.95 -5.63
C TYR A 146 -13.00 -0.74 -7.11
N THR A 147 -12.36 0.26 -7.71
CA THR A 147 -12.51 0.60 -9.13
C THR A 147 -11.15 0.52 -9.81
N LEU A 148 -11.15 0.24 -11.11
CA LEU A 148 -9.93 0.08 -11.90
C LEU A 148 -9.42 1.45 -12.37
N HIS A 149 -8.18 1.79 -12.01
CA HIS A 149 -7.49 3.02 -12.42
C HIS A 149 -6.24 2.69 -13.21
N LYS A 150 -5.79 3.64 -14.05
CA LYS A 150 -4.50 3.53 -14.73
C LYS A 150 -3.53 4.54 -14.13
N VAL A 151 -2.40 4.06 -13.63
CA VAL A 151 -1.42 4.89 -12.91
C VAL A 151 0.01 4.60 -13.38
N LYS A 152 0.92 5.55 -13.12
CA LYS A 152 2.35 5.41 -13.39
C LYS A 152 3.05 4.74 -12.19
N PHE A 153 3.72 3.62 -12.45
CA PHE A 153 4.49 2.85 -11.48
C PHE A 153 5.97 2.86 -11.86
N HIS A 154 6.83 3.40 -10.99
CA HIS A 154 8.27 3.55 -11.24
C HIS A 154 8.99 2.30 -10.76
N VAL A 155 9.70 1.62 -11.67
CA VAL A 155 10.29 0.30 -11.44
C VAL A 155 11.69 0.44 -10.82
N HIS A 156 11.92 -0.25 -9.69
CA HIS A 156 13.20 -0.25 -8.98
C HIS A 156 14.00 -1.54 -9.15
N SER A 157 13.33 -2.68 -9.29
CA SER A 157 13.98 -3.97 -9.49
C SER A 157 13.46 -4.67 -10.75
N ILE A 158 14.37 -5.31 -11.48
CA ILE A 158 14.08 -6.04 -12.71
C ILE A 158 14.72 -7.41 -12.63
N PRO A 159 13.93 -8.49 -12.59
CA PRO A 159 14.44 -9.85 -12.71
C PRO A 159 15.24 -10.05 -14.02
N GLU A 160 16.32 -10.84 -13.95
CA GLU A 160 17.21 -11.09 -15.10
C GLU A 160 16.45 -11.66 -16.32
N ASP A 161 15.50 -12.56 -16.07
CA ASP A 161 14.64 -13.19 -17.08
C ASP A 161 13.57 -12.24 -17.64
N ALA A 162 13.24 -11.16 -16.93
CA ALA A 162 12.32 -10.12 -17.40
C ALA A 162 13.01 -9.08 -18.30
N LYS A 163 14.35 -9.00 -18.31
CA LYS A 163 15.12 -7.96 -19.02
C LYS A 163 14.75 -7.78 -20.49
N ARG A 164 14.33 -8.84 -21.18
CA ARG A 164 13.94 -8.78 -22.60
C ARG A 164 12.68 -7.92 -22.80
N ILE A 165 11.63 -8.15 -22.01
CA ILE A 165 10.39 -7.36 -22.07
C ILE A 165 10.63 -5.97 -21.48
N MET A 166 11.54 -5.86 -20.52
CA MET A 166 11.84 -4.59 -19.83
C MET A 166 12.56 -3.57 -20.72
N ARG A 167 13.15 -3.99 -21.85
CA ARG A 167 13.69 -3.07 -22.87
C ARG A 167 12.59 -2.24 -23.55
N GLU A 168 11.34 -2.72 -23.50
CA GLU A 168 10.18 -2.04 -24.10
C GLU A 168 9.49 -1.09 -23.10
N ILE A 169 9.87 -1.12 -21.82
CA ILE A 169 9.33 -0.22 -20.81
C ILE A 169 9.88 1.20 -21.03
N PRO A 170 9.00 2.21 -21.11
CA PRO A 170 9.43 3.58 -21.32
C PRO A 170 10.21 4.13 -20.12
N ARG A 171 11.01 5.16 -20.39
CA ARG A 171 11.67 5.97 -19.38
C ARG A 171 11.02 7.35 -19.33
N ASP A 172 10.93 7.92 -18.14
CA ASP A 172 10.49 9.31 -17.99
C ASP A 172 11.64 10.29 -18.31
N GLU A 173 11.38 11.59 -18.11
CA GLU A 173 12.36 12.65 -18.37
C GLU A 173 13.60 12.56 -17.46
N ALA A 174 13.48 11.97 -16.28
CA ALA A 174 14.59 11.71 -15.36
C ALA A 174 15.39 10.45 -15.75
N GLY A 175 14.87 9.65 -16.69
CA GLY A 175 15.46 8.40 -17.12
C GLY A 175 14.98 7.19 -16.31
N ASP A 176 14.04 7.36 -15.39
CA ASP A 176 13.50 6.28 -14.56
C ASP A 176 12.54 5.42 -15.37
N LEU A 177 12.63 4.10 -15.19
CA LEU A 177 11.72 3.16 -15.84
C LEU A 177 10.33 3.25 -15.22
N PHE A 178 9.30 3.37 -16.05
CA PHE A 178 7.93 3.38 -15.55
C PHE A 178 6.99 2.52 -16.38
N ILE A 179 6.04 1.90 -15.68
CA ILE A 179 4.93 1.16 -16.27
C ILE A 179 3.67 1.99 -16.05
N GLU A 180 2.91 2.25 -17.12
CA GLU A 180 1.58 2.83 -17.00
C GLU A 180 0.54 1.72 -17.12
N SER A 181 -0.07 1.33 -16.00
CA SER A 181 -0.99 0.18 -16.01
C SER A 181 -2.02 0.21 -14.89
N PHE A 182 -2.80 -0.86 -14.84
CA PHE A 182 -3.99 -0.98 -14.03
C PHE A 182 -3.70 -1.27 -12.55
N ILE A 183 -4.51 -0.66 -11.70
CA ILE A 183 -4.53 -0.80 -10.25
C ILE A 183 -5.97 -0.71 -9.75
N TYR A 184 -6.35 -1.51 -8.76
CA TYR A 184 -7.67 -1.41 -8.13
C TYR A 184 -7.58 -0.49 -6.92
N ILE A 185 -8.40 0.57 -6.86
CA ILE A 185 -8.40 1.54 -5.74
C ILE A 185 -9.83 1.70 -5.21
N GLY A 186 -10.01 1.58 -3.90
CA GLY A 186 -11.22 2.01 -3.21
C GLY A 186 -11.20 3.52 -3.05
N THR A 187 -11.90 4.24 -3.93
CA THR A 187 -11.88 5.71 -3.97
C THR A 187 -12.57 6.32 -2.75
N ILE A 188 -12.37 7.61 -2.50
CA ILE A 188 -13.03 8.32 -1.38
C ILE A 188 -14.57 8.25 -1.48
N ASP A 189 -15.09 8.22 -2.71
CA ASP A 189 -16.52 8.16 -2.96
C ASP A 189 -17.11 6.76 -2.75
N ASN A 190 -16.28 5.76 -2.45
CA ASN A 190 -16.74 4.41 -2.13
C ASN A 190 -17.50 4.41 -0.79
N GLU A 191 -18.63 3.71 -0.73
CA GLU A 191 -19.42 3.51 0.49
C GLU A 191 -18.61 2.84 1.62
N SER A 192 -17.64 2.01 1.25
CA SER A 192 -16.73 1.35 2.18
C SER A 192 -15.53 2.21 2.59
N PHE A 193 -15.40 3.45 2.09
CA PHE A 193 -14.35 4.37 2.53
C PHE A 193 -14.68 4.99 3.88
N VAL A 194 -13.78 4.82 4.86
CA VAL A 194 -13.97 5.29 6.25
C VAL A 194 -13.02 6.43 6.64
N GLY A 195 -12.13 6.83 5.74
CA GLY A 195 -11.13 7.85 6.01
C GLY A 195 -11.68 9.30 6.03
N PRO A 196 -10.91 10.24 6.61
CA PRO A 196 -9.71 10.01 7.41
C PRO A 196 -10.05 9.40 8.78
N GLU A 197 -9.26 8.43 9.22
CA GLU A 197 -9.37 7.76 10.53
C GLU A 197 -7.98 7.80 11.19
N SER A 198 -7.95 8.00 12.52
CA SER A 198 -6.70 8.03 13.29
C SER A 198 -6.01 6.66 13.28
N VAL A 199 -4.69 6.61 13.51
CA VAL A 199 -3.97 5.33 13.56
C VAL A 199 -4.43 4.50 14.77
N GLU A 200 -4.80 5.15 15.87
CA GLU A 200 -5.32 4.54 17.09
C GLU A 200 -6.69 3.89 16.88
N ASP A 201 -7.64 4.61 16.26
CA ASP A 201 -8.97 4.08 15.97
C ASP A 201 -8.87 2.93 14.96
N THR A 202 -8.04 3.11 13.92
CA THR A 202 -7.74 2.05 12.94
C THR A 202 -7.17 0.82 13.65
N ALA A 203 -6.20 1.01 14.56
CA ALA A 203 -5.56 -0.07 15.30
C ALA A 203 -6.53 -0.83 16.20
N ALA A 204 -7.40 -0.12 16.93
CA ALA A 204 -8.40 -0.72 17.81
C ALA A 204 -9.36 -1.65 17.04
N ILE A 205 -9.76 -1.24 15.83
CA ILE A 205 -10.60 -2.06 14.95
C ILE A 205 -9.82 -3.27 14.42
N ILE A 206 -8.61 -3.07 13.90
CA ILE A 206 -7.78 -4.17 13.39
C ILE A 206 -7.48 -5.21 14.48
N LYS A 207 -7.24 -4.77 15.71
CA LYS A 207 -6.94 -5.63 16.85
C LYS A 207 -8.10 -6.57 17.20
N SER A 208 -9.33 -6.13 17.02
CA SER A 208 -10.55 -6.87 17.40
C SER A 208 -11.26 -7.57 16.24
N SER A 209 -11.00 -7.15 14.99
CA SER A 209 -11.72 -7.64 13.81
C SER A 209 -11.22 -8.98 13.28
N HIS A 210 -12.16 -9.81 12.85
CA HIS A 210 -11.92 -11.11 12.22
C HIS A 210 -12.96 -11.35 11.14
N GLY A 211 -12.54 -11.87 9.99
CA GLY A 211 -13.42 -12.24 8.89
C GLY A 211 -13.11 -13.62 8.31
N PRO A 212 -13.82 -14.04 7.24
CA PRO A 212 -13.62 -15.33 6.59
C PRO A 212 -12.18 -15.61 6.13
N SER A 213 -11.40 -14.57 5.85
CA SER A 213 -9.99 -14.67 5.45
C SER A 213 -9.00 -14.64 6.63
N GLY A 214 -9.50 -14.70 7.86
CA GLY A 214 -8.72 -14.70 9.10
C GLY A 214 -8.73 -13.37 9.85
N PRO A 215 -7.94 -13.25 10.94
CA PRO A 215 -7.82 -12.03 11.73
C PRO A 215 -7.40 -10.83 10.88
N ASN A 216 -7.90 -9.64 11.18
CA ASN A 216 -7.49 -8.43 10.48
C ASN A 216 -6.01 -8.09 10.74
N PHE A 217 -5.53 -8.32 11.97
CA PHE A 217 -4.12 -8.11 12.32
C PHE A 217 -3.16 -8.96 11.46
N GLU A 218 -3.55 -10.18 11.06
CA GLU A 218 -2.74 -11.00 10.17
C GLU A 218 -2.53 -10.34 8.81
N TYR A 219 -3.58 -9.70 8.25
CA TYR A 219 -3.44 -8.92 7.01
C TYR A 219 -2.41 -7.81 7.15
N LEU A 220 -2.51 -7.04 8.22
CA LEU A 220 -1.62 -5.92 8.51
C LEU A 220 -0.17 -6.42 8.64
N ASN A 221 0.05 -7.43 9.47
CA ASN A 221 1.38 -7.98 9.74
C ASN A 221 2.05 -8.54 8.47
N GLU A 222 1.31 -9.31 7.66
CA GLU A 222 1.84 -9.88 6.41
C GLU A 222 2.13 -8.80 5.37
N LEU A 223 1.28 -7.76 5.28
CA LEU A 223 1.53 -6.62 4.42
C LEU A 223 2.81 -5.88 4.83
N THR A 224 2.94 -5.54 6.11
CA THR A 224 4.10 -4.78 6.63
C THR A 224 5.40 -5.53 6.38
N LYS A 225 5.45 -6.84 6.68
CA LYS A 225 6.62 -7.68 6.39
C LYS A 225 6.94 -7.73 4.90
N ALA A 226 5.93 -7.93 4.06
CA ALA A 226 6.14 -8.07 2.63
C ALA A 226 6.60 -6.76 1.97
N VAL A 227 6.09 -5.62 2.43
CA VAL A 227 6.53 -4.29 2.01
C VAL A 227 7.98 -4.04 2.39
N ARG A 228 8.36 -4.37 3.62
CA ARG A 228 9.75 -4.27 4.09
C ARG A 228 10.71 -5.14 3.27
N ALA A 229 10.24 -6.29 2.77
CA ALA A 229 11.03 -7.20 1.94
C ALA A 229 11.10 -6.81 0.44
N LEU A 230 10.45 -5.73 0.00
CA LEU A 230 10.46 -5.30 -1.41
C LEU A 230 11.81 -4.73 -1.87
N ASP A 231 12.62 -4.22 -0.94
CA ASP A 231 13.92 -3.65 -1.22
C ASP A 231 14.96 -4.21 -0.24
N PRO A 232 16.04 -4.86 -0.72
CA PRO A 232 17.03 -5.48 0.16
C PRO A 232 17.80 -4.46 1.00
N ASP A 233 17.88 -3.20 0.55
CA ASP A 233 18.52 -2.11 1.28
C ASP A 233 17.57 -1.45 2.30
N CYS A 234 16.40 -2.07 2.57
CA CYS A 234 15.37 -1.59 3.49
C CYS A 234 14.83 -0.19 3.17
N ARG A 235 14.91 0.27 1.91
CA ARG A 235 14.33 1.56 1.48
C ARG A 235 12.82 1.53 1.33
N SER A 236 12.22 0.34 1.36
CA SER A 236 10.78 0.12 1.20
C SER A 236 9.98 0.17 2.50
N ARG A 237 10.55 0.69 3.58
CA ARG A 237 9.84 0.87 4.86
C ARG A 237 8.65 1.81 4.70
N ASP A 238 7.59 1.51 5.44
CA ASP A 238 6.35 2.29 5.49
C ASP A 238 6.01 2.51 6.97
N PHE A 239 6.36 3.69 7.49
CA PHE A 239 6.21 4.02 8.91
C PHE A 239 4.75 3.92 9.38
N TYR A 240 3.79 4.28 8.54
CA TYR A 240 2.37 4.13 8.87
C TYR A 240 2.01 2.66 9.14
N LEU A 241 2.51 1.73 8.32
CA LEU A 241 2.28 0.30 8.52
C LEU A 241 2.98 -0.24 9.78
N GLU A 242 4.20 0.23 10.05
CA GLU A 242 4.99 -0.18 11.22
C GLU A 242 4.35 0.31 12.53
N ASP A 243 3.92 1.58 12.57
CA ASP A 243 3.24 2.18 13.72
C ASP A 243 1.89 1.50 13.99
N LEU A 244 1.13 1.23 12.91
CA LEU A 244 -0.14 0.54 13.02
C LEU A 244 0.03 -0.90 13.53
N VAL A 245 1.12 -1.60 13.16
CA VAL A 245 1.45 -2.93 13.73
C VAL A 245 1.72 -2.81 15.23
N ALA A 246 2.52 -1.83 15.64
CA ALA A 246 2.86 -1.63 17.05
C ALA A 246 1.60 -1.42 17.92
N LEU A 247 0.64 -0.63 17.43
CA LEU A 247 -0.62 -0.37 18.14
C LEU A 247 -1.61 -1.54 18.08
N ALA A 248 -1.72 -2.22 16.94
CA ALA A 248 -2.74 -3.24 16.71
C ALA A 248 -2.33 -4.65 17.20
N THR A 249 -1.10 -4.82 17.70
CA THR A 249 -0.63 -6.11 18.22
C THR A 249 -1.55 -6.61 19.34
N PRO A 250 -2.14 -7.82 19.22
CA PRO A 250 -3.08 -8.38 20.20
C PRO A 250 -2.55 -8.45 21.63
#